data_AF-A0A1F8R567-F1
#
_entry.id   AF-A0A1F8R567-F1
#
_cell.length_a   1.000
_cell.length_b   1.000
_cell.length_c   1.000
_cell.angle_alpha   90.00
_cell.angle_beta   90.00
_cell.angle_gamma   90.00
#
_symmetry.space_group_name_H-M   'P 1'
#
loop_
_entity.id
_entity.type
_entity.pdbx_description
1 polymer ?
#
loop_
_entity_poly.entity_id
_entity_poly.type
_entity_poly.pdbx_seq_one_letter_code
_entity_poly.pdbx_strand_id
1 'polypeptide(L)'
;MRILKWIVERVRGRAVAVESPLGLKPHYEDIDWRGLEDFTPEQFRALMAVDRDVWVNEVLSHEDLLFKLYDRLPKELIFIRELILSSLWRSPQRWEPGVWERPPA
;
A
#
# COMPACT_ATOMS: atom_id res chain seq x y z
N MET A 1 1.72 -21.09 0.97
CA MET A 1 1.61 -19.84 0.19
C MET A 1 0.47 -18.98 0.72
N ARG A 2 0.75 -17.93 1.51
CA ARG A 2 -0.26 -17.14 2.24
C ARG A 2 -0.73 -15.92 1.44
N ILE A 3 0.21 -15.04 1.09
CA ILE A 3 -0.07 -13.80 0.34
C ILE A 3 -0.58 -14.08 -1.07
N LEU A 4 0.03 -15.03 -1.78
CA LEU A 4 -0.41 -15.40 -3.13
C LEU A 4 -1.83 -15.99 -3.14
N LYS A 5 -2.23 -16.71 -2.08
CA LYS A 5 -3.61 -17.16 -1.92
C LYS A 5 -4.54 -15.94 -1.81
N TRP A 6 -4.23 -14.97 -0.96
CA TRP A 6 -5.02 -13.73 -0.85
C TRP A 6 -5.13 -12.99 -2.19
N ILE A 7 -4.03 -12.85 -2.95
CA ILE A 7 -4.05 -12.21 -4.28
C ILE A 7 -5.03 -12.92 -5.22
N VAL A 8 -4.99 -14.25 -5.29
CA VAL A 8 -5.91 -15.03 -6.14
C VAL A 8 -7.36 -14.88 -5.69
N GLU A 9 -7.62 -14.90 -4.39
CA GLU A 9 -8.97 -14.70 -3.86
C GLU A 9 -9.49 -13.28 -4.10
N ARG A 10 -8.63 -12.24 -4.07
CA ARG A 10 -8.98 -10.87 -4.45
C ARG A 10 -9.38 -10.76 -5.92
N VAL A 11 -8.60 -11.36 -6.83
CA VAL A 11 -8.91 -11.37 -8.27
C VAL A 11 -10.25 -12.08 -8.54
N ARG A 12 -10.60 -13.08 -7.73
CA ARG A 12 -11.88 -13.80 -7.81
C ARG A 12 -13.04 -13.13 -7.07
N GLY A 13 -12.83 -11.98 -6.42
CA GLY A 13 -13.85 -11.28 -5.64
C GLY A 13 -14.26 -11.99 -4.34
N ARG A 14 -13.42 -12.87 -3.81
CA ARG A 14 -13.69 -13.70 -2.63
C ARG A 14 -12.94 -13.28 -1.35
N ALA A 15 -12.07 -12.29 -1.45
CA ALA A 15 -11.36 -11.70 -0.31
C ALA A 15 -11.64 -10.20 -0.22
N VAL A 16 -11.61 -9.65 0.98
CA VAL A 16 -11.73 -8.21 1.25
C VAL A 16 -10.36 -7.54 1.31
N ALA A 17 -10.36 -6.21 1.37
CA ALA A 17 -9.17 -5.40 1.51
C ALA A 17 -9.53 -4.07 2.18
N VAL A 18 -8.57 -3.51 2.92
CA VAL A 18 -8.62 -2.15 3.45
C VAL A 18 -7.95 -1.19 2.48
N GLU A 19 -8.55 -0.01 2.31
CA GLU A 19 -7.92 1.07 1.54
C GLU A 19 -6.78 1.71 2.34
N SER A 20 -5.61 1.83 1.70
CA SER A 20 -4.42 2.48 2.24
C SER A 20 -3.98 3.62 1.32
N PRO A 21 -3.05 4.48 1.79
CA PRO A 21 -2.50 5.56 0.97
C PRO A 21 -1.83 5.07 -0.32
N LEU A 22 -1.41 3.80 -0.36
CA LEU A 22 -0.66 3.18 -1.45
C LEU A 22 -1.48 2.11 -2.19
N GLY A 23 -2.79 2.05 -1.96
CA GLY A 23 -3.68 1.07 -2.58
C GLY A 23 -4.30 0.10 -1.57
N LEU A 24 -4.69 -1.07 -2.04
CA LEU A 24 -5.43 -2.04 -1.24
C LEU A 24 -4.50 -2.98 -0.48
N LYS A 25 -4.73 -3.13 0.82
CA LYS A 25 -4.00 -4.06 1.70
C LYS A 25 -4.94 -5.11 2.30
N PRO A 26 -4.46 -6.32 2.63
CA PRO A 26 -5.26 -7.32 3.34
C PRO A 26 -5.54 -6.89 4.78
N HIS A 27 -6.64 -7.39 5.35
CA HIS A 27 -6.78 -7.48 6.81
C HIS A 27 -5.89 -8.61 7.36
N TYR A 28 -5.63 -8.59 8.66
CA TYR A 28 -4.88 -9.68 9.30
C TYR A 28 -5.61 -11.02 9.15
N GLU A 29 -6.93 -10.99 9.28
CA GLU A 29 -7.84 -12.12 9.23
C GLU A 29 -7.98 -12.72 7.82
N ASP A 30 -7.63 -11.96 6.79
CA ASP A 30 -7.66 -12.43 5.39
C ASP A 30 -6.49 -13.38 5.06
N ILE A 31 -5.51 -13.47 5.95
CA ILE A 31 -4.28 -14.23 5.74
C ILE A 31 -4.30 -15.55 6.50
N ASP A 32 -3.81 -16.59 5.86
CA ASP A 32 -3.77 -17.95 6.41
C ASP A 32 -2.53 -18.16 7.30
N TRP A 33 -2.69 -18.00 8.62
CA TRP A 33 -1.59 -18.08 9.59
C TRP A 33 -1.23 -19.49 10.07
N ARG A 34 -1.87 -20.55 9.57
CA ARG A 34 -1.56 -21.94 9.99
C ARG A 34 -0.08 -22.26 9.81
N GLY A 35 0.57 -22.79 10.84
CA GLY A 35 2.02 -23.05 10.87
C GLY A 35 2.89 -21.80 11.04
N LEU A 36 2.31 -20.69 11.50
CA LEU A 36 2.97 -19.45 11.92
C LEU A 36 2.12 -18.74 12.99
N GLU A 37 1.79 -19.48 14.05
CA GLU A 37 0.86 -19.05 15.11
C GLU A 37 1.43 -17.91 15.98
N ASP A 38 2.76 -17.79 16.05
CA ASP A 38 3.45 -16.76 16.83
C ASP A 38 3.47 -15.38 16.15
N PHE A 39 3.06 -15.29 14.88
CA PHE A 39 2.98 -14.01 14.18
C PHE A 39 1.73 -13.28 14.61
N THR A 40 1.86 -12.09 15.19
CA THR A 40 0.74 -11.42 15.87
C THR A 40 0.07 -10.35 15.00
N PRO A 41 -1.20 -9.98 15.30
CA PRO A 41 -1.85 -8.83 14.69
C PRO A 41 -1.05 -7.53 14.86
N GLU A 42 -0.37 -7.35 15.99
CA GLU A 42 0.48 -6.19 16.27
C GLU A 42 1.67 -6.13 15.31
N GLN A 43 2.35 -7.27 15.10
CA GLN A 43 3.44 -7.37 14.15
C GLN A 43 2.96 -7.10 12.72
N PHE A 44 1.79 -7.61 12.35
CA PHE A 44 1.17 -7.33 11.06
C PHE A 44 0.85 -5.86 10.87
N ARG A 45 0.21 -5.21 11.86
CA ARG A 45 -0.11 -3.77 11.80
C ARG A 45 1.16 -2.93 11.63
N ALA A 46 2.21 -3.24 12.40
CA ALA A 46 3.50 -2.58 12.27
C ALA A 46 4.13 -2.77 10.88
N LEU A 47 4.10 -4.00 10.35
CA LEU A 47 4.59 -4.33 9.01
C LEU A 47 3.81 -3.61 7.89
N MET A 48 2.50 -3.48 8.06
CA MET A 48 1.61 -2.88 7.07
C MET A 48 1.55 -1.35 7.16
N ALA A 49 2.17 -0.74 8.17
CA ALA A 49 2.14 0.70 8.36
C ALA A 49 2.75 1.46 7.17
N VAL A 50 2.27 2.67 6.96
CA VAL A 50 2.76 3.60 5.94
C VAL A 50 3.13 4.90 6.64
N ASP A 51 4.43 5.18 6.72
CA ASP A 51 4.93 6.48 7.18
C ASP A 51 5.03 7.44 6.00
N ARG A 52 4.35 8.59 6.11
CA ARG A 52 4.22 9.54 5.01
C ARG A 52 5.56 10.06 4.54
N ASP A 53 6.46 10.44 5.46
CA ASP A 53 7.72 11.07 5.08
C ASP A 53 8.68 10.07 4.44
N VAL A 54 8.69 8.83 4.94
CA VAL A 54 9.45 7.74 4.33
C VAL A 54 8.97 7.50 2.88
N TRP A 55 7.66 7.42 2.67
CA TRP A 55 7.10 7.15 1.34
C TRP A 55 7.19 8.35 0.39
N VAL A 56 7.09 9.58 0.88
CA VAL A 56 7.35 10.77 0.05
C VAL A 56 8.80 10.77 -0.43
N ASN A 57 9.76 10.45 0.44
CA ASN A 57 11.17 10.32 0.04
C ASN A 57 11.38 9.19 -0.98
N GLU A 58 10.68 8.06 -0.83
CA GLU A 58 10.73 6.97 -1.81
C GLU A 58 10.17 7.40 -3.17
N VAL A 59 9.05 8.12 -3.19
CA VAL A 59 8.50 8.64 -4.44
C VAL A 59 9.44 9.64 -5.11
N LEU A 60 10.16 10.45 -4.32
CA LEU A 60 11.20 11.35 -4.83
C LEU A 60 12.42 10.58 -5.38
N SER A 61 12.76 9.43 -4.81
CA SER A 61 13.91 8.61 -5.28
C SER A 61 13.69 8.08 -6.71
N HIS A 62 12.43 7.89 -7.11
CA HIS A 62 12.07 7.46 -8.47
C HIS A 62 12.38 8.51 -9.54
N GLU A 63 12.60 9.78 -9.21
CA GLU A 63 12.96 10.83 -10.19
C GLU A 63 14.16 10.46 -11.04
N ASP A 64 15.18 9.80 -10.46
CA ASP A 64 16.36 9.35 -11.20
C ASP A 64 15.98 8.34 -12.30
N LEU A 65 15.08 7.40 -12.01
CA LEU A 65 14.59 6.44 -13.00
C LEU A 65 13.75 7.13 -14.07
N LEU A 66 12.85 8.04 -13.68
CA LEU A 66 12.02 8.78 -14.63
C LEU A 66 12.87 9.65 -15.57
N PHE A 67 13.92 10.28 -15.04
CA PHE A 67 14.87 11.06 -15.83
C PHE A 67 15.65 10.18 -16.81
N LYS A 68 16.06 8.96 -16.43
CA LYS A 68 16.72 8.02 -17.35
C LYS A 68 15.83 7.56 -18.51
N LEU A 69 14.51 7.52 -18.30
CA LEU A 69 13.55 7.11 -19.32
C LEU A 69 13.14 8.25 -20.26
N TYR A 70 13.25 9.50 -19.81
CA TYR A 70 13.00 10.77 -20.52
C TYR A 70 12.03 10.68 -21.72
N ASP A 71 12.55 10.44 -22.93
CA ASP A 71 11.81 10.43 -24.20
C ASP A 71 10.82 9.26 -24.34
N ARG A 72 11.07 8.17 -23.63
CA ARG A 72 10.24 6.95 -23.61
C ARG A 72 9.33 6.87 -22.39
N LEU A 73 9.35 7.88 -21.50
CA LEU A 73 8.53 7.87 -20.31
C LEU A 73 7.05 8.07 -20.68
N PRO A 74 6.15 7.09 -20.42
CA PRO A 74 4.73 7.29 -20.61
C PRO A 74 4.22 8.38 -19.66
N LYS A 75 3.41 9.32 -20.17
CA LYS A 75 2.89 10.45 -19.38
C LYS A 75 2.02 9.98 -18.22
N GLU A 76 1.39 8.82 -18.36
CA GLU A 76 0.60 8.14 -17.34
C GLU A 76 1.40 7.89 -16.06
N LEU A 77 2.70 7.58 -16.16
CA LEU A 77 3.54 7.34 -14.98
C LEU A 77 3.78 8.61 -14.16
N ILE A 78 3.88 9.78 -14.81
CA ILE A 78 3.96 11.08 -14.14
C ILE A 78 2.67 11.32 -13.36
N PHE A 79 1.51 11.08 -13.98
CA PHE A 79 0.22 11.26 -13.30
C PHE A 79 0.01 10.27 -12.16
N ILE A 80 0.43 9.01 -12.31
CA ILE A 80 0.36 8.02 -11.24
C ILE A 80 1.22 8.47 -10.04
N ARG A 81 2.41 9.01 -10.29
CA ARG A 81 3.26 9.58 -9.23
C ARG A 81 2.55 10.70 -8.46
N GLU A 82 1.94 11.65 -9.16
CA GLU A 82 1.17 12.73 -8.54
C GLU A 82 -0.03 12.22 -7.73
N LEU A 83 -0.73 11.19 -8.24
CA LEU A 83 -1.83 10.56 -7.51
C LEU A 83 -1.38 9.88 -6.22
N ILE A 84 -0.22 9.21 -6.24
CA ILE A 84 0.38 8.60 -5.04
C ILE A 84 0.72 9.70 -4.02
N LEU A 85 1.39 10.78 -4.44
CA LEU A 85 1.69 11.91 -3.55
C LEU A 85 0.42 12.51 -2.94
N SER A 86 -0.61 12.75 -3.76
CA SER A 86 -1.91 13.25 -3.29
C SER A 86 -2.55 12.30 -2.26
N SER A 87 -2.48 10.99 -2.48
CA SER A 87 -2.99 9.99 -1.55
C SER A 87 -2.23 9.99 -0.21
N LEU A 88 -0.90 10.10 -0.25
CA LEU A 88 -0.05 10.21 0.93
C LEU A 88 -0.35 11.48 1.74
N TRP A 89 -0.51 12.63 1.09
CA TRP A 89 -0.80 13.89 1.78
C TRP A 89 -2.20 13.97 2.40
N ARG A 90 -3.18 13.23 1.84
CA ARG A 90 -4.53 13.08 2.41
C ARG A 90 -4.61 12.07 3.55
N SER A 91 -3.50 11.43 3.88
CA SER A 91 -3.42 10.39 4.91
C SER A 91 -2.72 10.94 6.17
N PRO A 92 -2.96 10.34 7.36
CA PRO A 92 -2.24 10.72 8.56
C PRO A 92 -0.73 10.53 8.38
N GLN A 93 0.06 11.19 9.24
CA GLN A 93 1.53 11.08 9.23
C GLN A 93 1.99 9.62 9.24
N ARG A 94 1.32 8.79 10.04
CA ARG A 94 1.48 7.35 10.07
C ARG A 94 0.11 6.70 9.89
N TRP A 95 -0.06 5.98 8.79
CA TRP A 95 -1.26 5.18 8.52
C TRP A 95 -1.03 3.74 8.96
N GLU A 96 -2.04 3.13 9.59
CA GLU A 96 -2.06 1.73 9.99
C GLU A 96 -3.43 1.08 9.68
N PRO A 97 -3.48 -0.22 9.34
CA PRO A 97 -4.75 -0.91 9.13
C PRO A 97 -5.63 -0.86 10.37
N GLY A 98 -6.90 -0.50 10.22
CA GLY A 98 -7.90 -0.50 11.30
C GLY A 98 -7.89 0.72 12.22
N VAL A 99 -6.98 1.67 12.02
CA VAL A 99 -6.91 2.93 12.82
C VAL A 99 -7.46 4.13 12.05
N TRP A 100 -7.40 4.07 10.72
CA TRP A 100 -7.76 5.20 9.84
C TRP A 100 -8.83 4.79 8.83
N GLU A 101 -9.92 5.55 8.80
CA GLU A 101 -10.89 5.59 7.71
C GLU A 101 -10.72 6.91 6.95
N ARG A 102 -10.59 6.83 5.62
CA ARG A 102 -10.44 8.02 4.79
C ARG A 102 -11.72 8.89 4.93
N PRO A 103 -11.60 10.19 5.26
CA PRO A 103 -12.75 11.07 5.34
C PRO A 103 -13.42 11.20 3.96
N PRO A 104 -14.75 11.37 3.90
CA PRO A 104 -15.46 11.55 2.64
C PRO A 104 -14.95 12.78 1.88
N ALA A 105 -14.95 12.67 0.54
CA ALA A 105 -14.51 13.71 -0.39
C ALA A 105 -15.47 14.89 -0.49
#